data_AF-A0A220MK13-F1
#
_entry.id   AF-A0A220MK13-F1
#
_cell.length_a   1.000
_cell.length_b   1.000
_cell.length_c   1.000
_cell.angle_alpha   90.00
_cell.angle_beta   90.00
_cell.angle_gamma   90.00
#
_symmetry.space_group_name_H-M   'P 1'
#
loop_
_entity.id
_entity.type
_entity.pdbx_description
1 polymer ?
#
loop_
_entity_poly.entity_id
_entity_poly.type
_entity_poly.pdbx_seq_one_letter_code
_entity_poly.pdbx_strand_id
1 'polypeptide(L)'
;MADQRNVDFLEALVDQIAQDERLIEKLVPKLVERLGGFLEKPDRWLSVSEAAEYMGVSKEIVYIMVREGSLKASRLGQLQSRKPSIRFKKSALDAWMDNGGVREQVVGNS
;
A
#
# COMPACT_ATOMS: atom_id res chain seq x y z
N MET A 1 17.88 24.20 23.49
CA MET A 1 18.63 24.11 22.23
C MET A 1 19.52 22.89 22.35
N ALA A 2 19.32 21.86 21.53
CA ALA A 2 20.27 20.76 21.48
C ALA A 2 21.64 21.31 21.05
N ASP A 3 22.74 20.82 21.62
CA ASP A 3 24.10 21.20 21.22
C ASP A 3 24.28 20.78 19.75
N GLN A 4 24.55 21.73 18.86
CA GLN A 4 24.70 21.49 17.42
C GLN A 4 25.71 20.36 17.16
N ARG A 5 26.76 20.27 17.99
CA ARG A 5 27.78 19.22 17.89
C ARG A 5 27.22 17.81 18.11
N ASN A 6 26.20 17.65 18.95
CA ASN A 6 25.56 16.36 19.16
C ASN A 6 24.68 15.97 17.97
N VAL A 7 24.04 16.95 17.32
CA VAL A 7 23.23 16.69 16.12
C VAL A 7 24.15 16.26 14.97
N ASP A 8 25.23 17.01 14.74
CA ASP A 8 26.21 16.72 13.68
C ASP A 8 26.85 15.34 13.87
N PHE A 9 27.15 14.96 15.13
CA PHE A 9 27.69 13.64 15.45
C PHE A 9 26.69 12.52 15.14
N LEU A 10 25.41 12.70 15.49
CA LEU A 10 24.38 11.70 15.24
C LEU A 10 24.09 11.55 13.74
N GLU A 11 24.09 12.64 12.97
CA GLU A 11 23.95 12.59 11.51
C GLU A 11 25.09 11.81 10.88
N ALA A 12 26.34 12.11 11.26
CA ALA A 12 27.51 11.39 10.77
C ALA A 12 27.47 9.90 11.11
N LEU A 13 26.98 9.54 12.30
CA LEU A 13 26.82 8.15 12.70
C LEU A 13 25.72 7.44 11.88
N VAL A 14 24.59 8.11 11.62
CA VAL A 14 23.51 7.60 10.77
C VAL A 14 24.03 7.35 9.36
N ASP A 15 24.76 8.30 8.78
CA ASP A 15 25.34 8.18 7.45
C ASP A 15 26.35 7.02 7.38
N GLN A 16 27.18 6.87 8.40
CA GLN A 16 28.13 5.76 8.48
C GLN A 16 27.42 4.40 8.57
N ILE A 17 26.35 4.28 9.36
CA ILE A 17 25.54 3.06 9.43
C ILE A 17 24.85 2.79 8.09
N ALA A 18 24.35 3.83 7.42
CA ALA A 18 23.68 3.73 6.13
C ALA A 18 24.63 3.34 4.97
N GLN A 19 25.95 3.50 5.13
CA GLN A 19 26.94 3.07 4.15
C GLN A 19 27.45 1.65 4.38
N ASP A 20 27.16 1.02 5.53
CA ASP A 20 27.56 -0.35 5.83
C ASP A 20 26.43 -1.34 5.50
N GLU A 21 26.50 -1.93 4.31
CA GLU A 21 25.53 -2.90 3.81
C GLU A 21 25.33 -4.10 4.75
N ARG A 22 26.39 -4.56 5.43
CA ARG A 22 26.34 -5.70 6.36
C ARG A 22 25.60 -5.35 7.64
N LEU A 23 25.73 -4.12 8.12
CA LEU A 23 24.97 -3.63 9.27
C LEU A 23 23.51 -3.42 8.90
N ILE A 24 23.21 -2.88 7.72
CA ILE A 24 21.85 -2.73 7.20
C ILE A 24 21.14 -4.08 7.18
N GLU A 25 21.75 -5.11 6.59
CA GLU A 25 21.19 -6.48 6.53
C GLU A 25 20.82 -7.03 7.92
N LYS A 26 21.60 -6.71 8.96
CA LYS A 26 21.37 -7.15 10.34
C LYS A 26 20.34 -6.31 11.08
N LEU A 27 20.25 -5.01 10.77
CA LEU A 27 19.41 -4.06 11.50
C LEU A 27 18.00 -3.97 10.90
N VAL A 28 17.87 -4.07 9.58
CA VAL A 28 16.57 -4.04 8.88
C VAL A 28 15.55 -5.00 9.50
N PRO A 29 15.81 -6.32 9.70
CA PRO A 29 14.81 -7.22 10.27
C PRO A 29 14.39 -6.82 11.69
N LYS A 30 15.33 -6.33 12.52
CA LYS A 30 15.05 -5.88 13.89
C LYS A 30 14.24 -4.58 13.91
N LEU A 31 14.53 -3.68 12.98
CA LEU A 31 13.77 -2.44 12.81
C LEU A 31 12.38 -2.72 12.24
N VAL A 32 12.25 -3.64 11.29
CA VAL A 32 10.95 -4.10 10.77
C VAL A 32 10.13 -4.76 11.87
N GLU A 33 10.72 -5.62 12.70
CA GLU A 33 10.03 -6.21 13.85
C GLU A 33 9.59 -5.14 14.86
N ARG A 34 10.47 -4.19 15.17
CA ARG A 34 10.19 -3.14 16.17
C ARG A 34 9.25 -2.05 15.67
N LEU A 35 9.28 -1.77 14.37
CA LEU A 35 8.54 -0.70 13.70
C LEU A 35 7.47 -1.25 12.75
N GLY A 36 7.05 -2.51 12.90
CA GLY A 36 6.28 -3.27 11.91
C GLY A 36 4.97 -2.65 11.40
N GLY A 37 4.44 -1.63 12.07
CA GLY A 37 3.30 -0.82 11.57
C GLY A 37 3.66 0.57 11.02
N PHE A 38 4.88 1.07 11.27
CA PHE A 38 5.35 2.39 10.82
C PHE A 38 6.07 2.35 9.47
N LEU A 39 6.69 1.22 9.12
CA LEU A 39 7.37 1.04 7.83
C LEU A 39 6.45 0.59 6.70
N GLU A 40 5.19 0.26 7.01
CA GLU A 40 4.19 0.08 5.96
C GLU A 40 3.99 1.41 5.24
N LYS A 41 4.21 1.41 3.91
CA LYS A 41 3.99 2.61 3.09
C LYS A 41 2.61 3.19 3.43
N PRO A 42 2.51 4.52 3.64
CA PRO A 42 1.24 5.14 4.00
C PRO A 42 0.16 4.72 3.00
N ASP A 43 -1.02 4.40 3.53
CA ASP A 43 -2.18 3.91 2.77
C ASP A 43 -2.65 4.97 1.77
N ARG A 44 -1.96 5.02 0.63
CA ARG A 44 -2.14 6.00 -0.42
C ARG A 44 -3.33 5.61 -1.29
N TRP A 45 -3.97 6.63 -1.88
CA TRP A 45 -5.04 6.43 -2.84
C TRP A 45 -4.49 5.97 -4.19
N LEU A 46 -4.87 4.76 -4.61
CA LEU A 46 -4.55 4.17 -5.90
C LEU A 46 -5.62 4.52 -6.93
N SER A 47 -5.23 4.81 -8.17
CA SER A 47 -6.10 4.84 -9.34
C SER A 47 -6.56 3.43 -9.74
N VAL A 48 -7.50 3.34 -10.69
CA VAL A 48 -7.89 2.06 -11.32
C VAL A 48 -6.69 1.37 -11.96
N SER A 49 -5.79 2.12 -12.62
CA SER A 49 -4.62 1.53 -13.27
C SER A 49 -3.66 0.93 -12.25
N GLU A 50 -3.37 1.67 -11.18
CA GLU A 50 -2.48 1.20 -10.11
C GLU A 50 -3.10 0.05 -9.31
N ALA A 51 -4.42 0.06 -9.10
CA ALA A 51 -5.12 -1.05 -8.46
C ALA A 51 -5.08 -2.31 -9.34
N ALA A 52 -5.28 -2.18 -10.65
CA ALA A 52 -5.20 -3.28 -11.60
C ALA A 52 -3.79 -3.91 -11.61
N GLU A 53 -2.76 -3.08 -11.67
CA GLU A 53 -1.37 -3.51 -11.58
C GLU A 53 -1.07 -4.17 -10.23
N TYR A 54 -1.53 -3.57 -9.13
CA TYR A 54 -1.33 -4.09 -7.78
C TYR A 54 -1.96 -5.47 -7.57
N MET A 55 -3.18 -5.68 -8.09
CA MET A 55 -3.93 -6.93 -7.95
C MET A 55 -3.59 -7.97 -9.02
N GLY A 56 -2.80 -7.61 -10.04
CA GLY A 56 -2.47 -8.51 -11.16
C GLY A 56 -3.65 -8.81 -12.10
N VAL A 57 -4.59 -7.88 -12.26
CA VAL A 57 -5.78 -8.05 -13.12
C VAL A 57 -5.90 -6.94 -14.17
N SER A 58 -6.78 -7.10 -15.15
CA SER A 58 -7.04 -6.04 -16.13
C SER A 58 -7.88 -4.91 -15.53
N LYS A 59 -7.78 -3.69 -16.09
CA LYS A 59 -8.61 -2.55 -15.66
C LYS A 59 -10.11 -2.83 -15.82
N GLU A 60 -10.49 -3.61 -16.83
CA GLU A 60 -11.89 -4.02 -17.05
C GLU A 60 -12.41 -4.84 -15.87
N ILE A 61 -11.62 -5.79 -15.37
CA ILE A 61 -11.98 -6.58 -14.19
C ILE A 61 -12.14 -5.68 -12.96
N VAL A 62 -11.28 -4.68 -12.78
CA VAL A 62 -11.45 -3.68 -11.70
C VAL A 62 -12.77 -2.92 -11.82
N TYR A 63 -13.14 -2.47 -13.03
CA TYR A 63 -14.42 -1.81 -13.24
C TYR A 63 -15.62 -2.73 -12.99
N ILE A 64 -15.54 -4.01 -13.39
CA ILE A 64 -16.56 -5.02 -13.11
C ILE A 64 -16.72 -5.21 -11.60
N MET A 65 -15.63 -5.40 -10.86
CA MET A 65 -15.67 -5.60 -9.41
C MET A 65 -16.26 -4.40 -8.66
N VAL A 66 -15.95 -3.17 -9.10
CA VAL A 66 -16.57 -1.96 -8.52
C VAL A 66 -18.05 -1.88 -8.86
N ARG A 67 -18.45 -2.28 -10.06
CA ARG A 67 -19.86 -2.28 -10.50
C ARG A 67 -20.68 -3.32 -9.74
N GLU A 68 -20.11 -4.50 -9.51
CA GLU A 68 -20.72 -5.61 -8.77
C GLU A 68 -20.68 -5.40 -7.24
N GLY A 69 -19.95 -4.39 -6.77
CA GLY A 69 -19.81 -4.09 -5.34
C GLY A 69 -18.92 -5.07 -4.60
N SER A 70 -18.21 -5.96 -5.30
CA SER A 70 -17.25 -6.89 -4.71
C SER A 70 -15.97 -6.18 -4.25
N LEU A 71 -15.61 -5.05 -4.86
CA LEU A 71 -14.47 -4.24 -4.48
C LEU A 71 -14.88 -2.84 -4.02
N LYS A 72 -14.51 -2.47 -2.79
CA LYS A 72 -14.84 -1.17 -2.20
C LYS A 72 -14.00 -0.05 -2.83
N ALA A 73 -14.67 0.90 -3.46
CA ALA A 73 -14.03 2.06 -4.08
C ALA A 73 -14.60 3.38 -3.56
N SER A 74 -13.75 4.41 -3.48
CA SER A 74 -14.19 5.77 -3.19
C SER A 74 -14.20 6.60 -4.47
N ARG A 75 -15.26 7.39 -4.67
CA ARG A 75 -15.31 8.37 -5.77
C ARG A 75 -14.79 9.70 -5.24
N LEU A 76 -13.58 10.07 -5.63
CA LEU A 76 -12.95 11.34 -5.25
C LEU A 76 -12.95 12.31 -6.44
N GLY A 77 -13.35 13.55 -6.17
CA GLY A 77 -13.45 14.64 -7.15
C GLY A 77 -14.41 15.74 -6.67
N GLN A 78 -14.44 16.88 -7.35
CA GLN A 78 -15.43 17.92 -7.05
C GLN A 78 -16.85 17.44 -7.37
N LEU A 79 -17.82 17.82 -6.52
CA LEU A 79 -19.24 17.50 -6.67
C LEU A 79 -19.83 17.95 -8.03
N GLN A 80 -19.21 18.96 -8.67
CA GLN A 80 -19.58 19.50 -9.98
C GLN A 80 -18.71 19.01 -11.15
N SER A 81 -17.74 18.11 -10.90
CA SER A 81 -16.88 17.58 -11.98
C SER A 81 -17.63 16.52 -12.80
N ARG A 82 -17.54 16.64 -14.12
CA ARG A 82 -18.15 15.69 -15.08
C ARG A 82 -17.56 14.28 -15.03
N LYS A 83 -16.42 14.08 -14.33
CA LYS A 83 -15.74 12.78 -14.26
C LYS A 83 -15.13 12.54 -12.87
N PRO A 84 -15.92 12.09 -11.87
CA PRO A 84 -15.38 11.66 -10.58
C PRO A 84 -14.39 10.50 -10.78
N SER A 85 -13.25 10.55 -10.11
CA SER A 85 -12.21 9.53 -10.23
C SER A 85 -12.43 8.44 -9.19
N ILE A 86 -12.44 7.18 -9.64
CA ILE A 86 -12.45 6.02 -8.76
C ILE A 86 -11.07 5.87 -8.13
N ARG A 87 -11.03 5.79 -6.81
CA ARG A 87 -9.82 5.66 -6.01
C ARG A 87 -9.97 4.55 -4.97
N PHE A 88 -8.87 3.86 -4.70
CA PHE A 88 -8.81 2.73 -3.78
C PHE A 88 -7.79 3.00 -2.69
N LYS A 89 -8.07 2.60 -1.46
CA LYS A 89 -7.05 2.45 -0.44
C LYS A 89 -6.32 1.13 -0.67
N LYS A 90 -5.00 1.10 -0.52
CA LYS A 90 -4.22 -0.14 -0.63
C LYS A 90 -4.72 -1.18 0.38
N SER A 91 -4.96 -0.74 1.61
CA SER A 91 -5.51 -1.59 2.69
C SER A 91 -6.83 -2.27 2.33
N ALA A 92 -7.68 -1.61 1.54
CA ALA A 92 -8.94 -2.19 1.07
C ALA A 92 -8.74 -3.25 -0.02
N LEU A 93 -7.71 -3.09 -0.87
CA LEU A 93 -7.34 -4.11 -1.86
C LEU A 93 -6.73 -5.33 -1.16
N ASP A 94 -5.84 -5.10 -0.18
CA ASP A 94 -5.21 -6.14 0.64
C ASP A 94 -6.28 -6.98 1.35
N ALA A 95 -7.19 -6.33 2.08
CA ALA A 95 -8.29 -7.01 2.75
C ALA A 95 -9.15 -7.82 1.77
N TRP A 96 -9.38 -7.34 0.54
CA TRP A 96 -10.15 -8.08 -0.46
C TRP A 96 -9.41 -9.34 -0.93
N MET A 97 -8.10 -9.25 -1.17
CA MET A 97 -7.28 -10.40 -1.57
C MET A 97 -7.21 -11.44 -0.46
N ASP A 98 -7.01 -11.01 0.78
CA ASP A 98 -6.96 -11.89 1.96
C ASP A 98 -8.28 -12.63 2.20
N ASN A 99 -9.42 -12.05 1.81
CA ASN A 99 -10.74 -12.67 1.91
C ASN A 99 -11.08 -13.64 0.76
N GLY A 100 -10.10 -13.92 -0.13
CA GLY A 100 -10.22 -14.93 -1.19
C GLY A 100 -10.77 -14.41 -2.53
N GLY A 101 -10.80 -13.09 -2.73
CA GLY A 101 -11.19 -12.48 -4.01
C GLY A 101 -12.62 -12.79 -4.48
N VAL A 102 -12.83 -12.92 -5.80
CA VAL A 102 -14.09 -13.40 -6.37
C VAL A 102 -14.18 -14.90 -6.10
N ARG A 103 -14.92 -15.29 -5.07
CA ARG A 103 -15.21 -16.71 -4.80
C ARG A 103 -15.76 -17.33 -6.08
N GLU A 104 -15.09 -18.35 -6.58
CA GLU A 104 -15.66 -19.24 -7.58
C GLU A 104 -16.95 -19.80 -7.00
N GLN A 105 -18.10 -19.39 -7.54
CA GLN A 105 -19.31 -20.17 -7.33
C GLN A 105 -19.04 -21.51 -7.98
N VAL A 106 -18.64 -22.49 -7.17
CA VAL A 106 -18.74 -23.90 -7.54
C VAL A 106 -20.22 -24.13 -7.79
N VAL A 107 -20.64 -23.98 -9.04
CA VAL A 107 -21.94 -24.43 -9.51
C VAL A 107 -21.87 -25.94 -9.38
N GLY A 108 -22.29 -26.44 -8.21
CA GLY A 108 -22.46 -27.85 -7.95
C GLY A 108 -23.53 -28.38 -8.90
N ASN A 109 -23.10 -28.88 -10.05
CA ASN A 109 -23.92 -29.71 -10.91
C ASN A 109 -23.51 -31.16 -10.68
N SER A 110 -24.14 -31.80 -9.68
CA SER A 110 -24.49 -33.23 -9.60
C SER A 110 -25.20 -33.50 -8.28
#